data_AF-A0A1J8QBZ8-F1
#
_entry.id   AF-A0A1J8QBZ8-F1
#
_cell.length_a   1.000
_cell.length_b   1.000
_cell.length_c   1.000
_cell.angle_alpha   90.00
_cell.angle_beta   90.00
_cell.angle_gamma   90.00
#
_symmetry.space_group_name_H-M   'P 1'
#
loop_
_entity.id
_entity.type
_entity.pdbx_description
1 polymer ?
#
loop_
_entity_poly.entity_id
_entity_poly.type
_entity_poly.pdbx_seq_one_letter_code
_entity_poly.pdbx_strand_id
1 'polypeptide(L)'
;MDDPDWNNREHQNPDLPLSDIYMRVDWQTLRRLPKSRAMAFNFKTLFTPVTDFRNEPFIPKLLLKILLEGKKSIMEYKGTWHIVHKVIPALREWAKEQEDKGYVPKDWQERTLDEDPFYPGWEEHYPMHT
;
A
#
# COMPACT_ATOMS: atom_id res chain seq x y z
N MET A 1 22.54 -13.65 9.43
CA MET A 1 21.36 -14.17 8.71
C MET A 1 21.50 -13.61 7.32
N ASP A 2 22.30 -14.29 6.50
CA ASP A 2 22.75 -13.78 5.21
C ASP A 2 21.88 -14.41 4.12
N ASP A 3 20.66 -13.89 3.96
CA ASP A 3 19.92 -14.11 2.71
C ASP A 3 20.45 -13.08 1.71
N PRO A 4 21.00 -13.49 0.55
CA PRO A 4 21.50 -12.57 -0.47
C PRO A 4 20.48 -11.51 -0.89
N ASP A 5 19.19 -11.81 -0.80
CA ASP A 5 18.11 -10.87 -1.17
C ASP A 5 17.94 -9.71 -0.18
N TRP A 6 18.35 -9.84 1.08
CA TRP A 6 18.23 -8.74 2.05
C TRP A 6 19.20 -7.60 1.76
N ASN A 7 20.37 -7.88 1.19
CA ASN A 7 21.38 -6.86 0.85
C ASN A 7 20.88 -5.88 -0.23
N ASN A 8 19.94 -6.32 -1.07
CA ASN A 8 19.31 -5.46 -2.08
C ASN A 8 18.50 -4.31 -1.45
N ARG A 9 18.16 -4.40 -0.15
CA ARG A 9 17.42 -3.36 0.57
C ARG A 9 18.31 -2.26 1.16
N GLU A 10 19.62 -2.45 1.11
CA GLU A 10 20.61 -1.48 1.60
C GLU A 10 21.02 -0.46 0.53
N HIS A 11 20.56 -0.63 -0.71
CA HIS A 11 20.86 0.25 -1.84
C HIS A 11 19.58 0.66 -2.59
N GLN A 12 19.58 1.88 -3.15
CA GLN A 12 18.50 2.34 -4.04
C GLN A 12 18.90 2.11 -5.49
N ASN A 13 18.30 1.12 -6.14
CA ASN A 13 18.55 0.83 -7.55
C ASN A 13 17.90 1.93 -8.43
N PRO A 14 18.66 2.72 -9.21
CA PRO A 14 18.12 3.74 -10.09
C PRO A 14 17.31 3.15 -11.26
N ASP A 15 17.53 1.88 -11.61
CA ASP A 15 16.85 1.21 -12.74
C ASP A 15 15.64 0.38 -12.28
N LEU A 16 15.29 0.40 -10.98
CA LEU A 16 14.11 -0.30 -10.46
C LEU A 16 12.83 0.26 -11.11
N PRO A 17 12.09 -0.56 -11.89
CA PRO A 17 10.83 -0.12 -12.48
C PRO A 17 9.72 -0.07 -11.43
N LEU A 18 8.80 0.89 -11.56
CA LEU A 18 7.66 1.01 -10.65
C LEU A 18 6.72 -0.20 -10.68
N SER A 19 6.65 -0.92 -11.81
CA SER A 19 5.85 -2.13 -12.00
C SER A 19 6.29 -3.30 -11.12
N ASP A 20 7.54 -3.27 -10.63
CA ASP A 20 8.09 -4.34 -9.80
C ASP A 20 7.91 -4.04 -8.30
N ILE A 21 7.19 -2.97 -7.96
CA ILE A 21 6.93 -2.56 -6.59
C ILE A 21 5.47 -2.85 -6.23
N TYR A 22 5.26 -3.58 -5.14
CA TYR A 22 3.96 -4.04 -4.70
C TYR A 22 3.69 -3.61 -3.25
N MET A 23 2.46 -3.17 -2.99
CA MET A 23 1.94 -3.10 -1.62
C MET A 23 1.53 -4.51 -1.19
N ARG A 24 2.17 -4.99 -0.14
CA ARG A 24 1.82 -6.27 0.50
C ARG A 24 0.84 -6.02 1.65
N VAL A 25 -0.32 -6.67 1.59
CA VAL A 25 -1.30 -6.70 2.68
C VAL A 25 -1.46 -8.13 3.17
N ASP A 26 -1.26 -8.35 4.46
CA ASP A 26 -1.52 -9.65 5.08
C ASP A 26 -2.96 -9.65 5.63
N TRP A 27 -3.87 -10.32 4.91
CA TRP A 27 -5.25 -10.50 5.36
C TRP A 27 -5.32 -11.57 6.43
N GLN A 28 -5.29 -11.12 7.68
CA GLN A 28 -5.20 -11.97 8.86
C GLN A 28 -6.57 -12.49 9.31
N THR A 29 -6.60 -13.72 9.82
CA THR A 29 -7.78 -14.35 10.43
C THR A 29 -7.34 -15.09 11.69
N LEU A 30 -8.09 -14.88 12.78
CA LEU A 30 -7.91 -15.59 14.03
C LEU A 30 -9.19 -16.37 14.37
N ARG A 31 -9.09 -17.69 14.48
CA ARG A 31 -10.24 -18.56 14.77
C ARG A 31 -9.93 -19.52 15.89
N ARG A 32 -10.90 -19.73 16.80
CA ARG A 32 -10.83 -20.79 17.81
C ARG A 32 -11.39 -22.08 17.22
N LEU A 33 -10.62 -23.17 17.30
CA LEU A 33 -11.05 -24.48 16.82
C LEU A 33 -12.05 -25.10 17.80
N PRO A 34 -13.21 -25.59 17.32
CA PRO A 34 -14.35 -25.93 18.20
C PRO A 34 -14.08 -27.14 19.11
N LYS A 35 -13.29 -28.12 18.66
CA LYS A 35 -13.01 -29.34 19.45
C LYS A 35 -11.77 -29.19 20.35
N SER A 36 -10.64 -28.79 19.78
CA SER A 36 -9.36 -28.70 20.50
C SER A 36 -9.22 -27.43 21.34
N ARG A 37 -10.10 -26.42 21.10
CA ARG A 37 -10.02 -25.06 21.67
C ARG A 37 -8.74 -24.29 21.31
N ALA A 38 -7.88 -24.84 20.44
CA ALA A 38 -6.68 -24.17 19.95
C ALA A 38 -7.04 -22.90 19.15
N MET A 39 -6.11 -21.95 19.11
CA MET A 39 -6.22 -20.74 18.29
C MET A 39 -5.48 -20.97 16.97
N ALA A 40 -6.19 -20.92 15.86
CA ALA A 40 -5.62 -20.92 14.52
C ALA A 40 -5.47 -19.48 14.04
N PHE A 41 -4.23 -19.03 13.86
CA PHE A 41 -3.89 -17.77 13.20
C PHE A 41 -3.48 -18.09 11.76
N ASN A 42 -4.14 -17.45 10.80
CA ASN A 42 -3.82 -17.56 9.39
C ASN A 42 -3.68 -16.15 8.81
N PHE A 43 -2.92 -16.01 7.73
CA PHE A 43 -2.92 -14.82 6.90
C PHE A 43 -2.85 -15.20 5.43
N LYS A 44 -3.61 -14.48 4.60
CA LYS A 44 -3.47 -14.53 3.15
C LYS A 44 -2.72 -13.29 2.71
N THR A 45 -1.54 -13.48 2.13
CA THR A 45 -0.76 -12.37 1.58
C THR A 45 -1.34 -11.96 0.22
N LEU A 46 -1.70 -10.68 0.11
CA LEU A 46 -2.16 -10.03 -1.10
C LEU A 46 -1.07 -9.05 -1.57
N PHE A 47 -0.88 -8.98 -2.88
CA PHE A 47 0.07 -8.07 -3.52
C PHE A 47 -0.67 -7.21 -4.52
N THR A 48 -0.65 -5.89 -4.31
CA THR A 48 -1.22 -4.91 -5.22
C THR A 48 -0.09 -4.11 -5.85
N PRO A 49 0.05 -4.09 -7.19
CA PRO A 49 1.02 -3.24 -7.86
C PRO A 49 0.86 -1.77 -7.44
N VAL A 50 1.97 -1.08 -7.15
CA VAL A 50 1.92 0.35 -6.78
C VAL A 50 1.38 1.20 -7.94
N THR A 51 1.54 0.73 -9.18
CA THR A 51 1.02 1.38 -10.38
C THR A 51 -0.51 1.48 -10.41
N ASP A 52 -1.21 0.56 -9.75
CA ASP A 52 -2.68 0.52 -9.79
C ASP A 52 -3.27 1.72 -9.01
N PHE A 53 -2.55 2.20 -8.00
CA PHE A 53 -2.98 3.33 -7.16
C PHE A 53 -3.18 4.64 -7.91
N ARG A 54 -2.59 4.79 -9.11
CA ARG A 54 -2.87 5.93 -9.97
C ARG A 54 -4.37 6.08 -10.24
N ASN A 55 -5.07 4.95 -10.36
CA ASN A 55 -6.50 4.87 -10.67
C ASN A 55 -7.38 4.59 -9.43
N GLU A 56 -6.81 4.58 -8.22
CA GLU A 56 -7.56 4.40 -6.97
C GLU A 56 -7.68 5.77 -6.27
N PRO A 57 -8.84 6.44 -6.32
CA PRO A 57 -9.03 7.76 -5.71
C PRO A 57 -8.57 7.79 -4.24
N PHE A 58 -7.95 8.90 -3.83
CA PHE A 58 -7.45 9.18 -2.47
C PHE A 58 -6.23 8.34 -2.03
N ILE A 59 -6.03 7.15 -2.59
CA ILE A 59 -4.97 6.22 -2.19
C ILE A 59 -3.56 6.81 -2.36
N PRO A 60 -3.19 7.47 -3.48
CA PRO A 60 -1.86 8.04 -3.63
C PRO A 60 -1.50 9.04 -2.53
N LYS A 61 -2.45 9.91 -2.17
CA LYS A 61 -2.24 10.96 -1.17
C LYS A 61 -2.14 10.36 0.25
N LEU A 62 -2.93 9.33 0.55
CA LEU A 62 -2.83 8.56 1.81
C LEU A 62 -1.49 7.85 1.97
N LEU A 63 -1.07 7.10 0.95
CA LEU A 63 0.21 6.40 0.98
C LEU A 63 1.38 7.38 1.09
N LEU A 64 1.31 8.51 0.40
CA LEU A 64 2.31 9.57 0.49
C LEU A 64 2.44 10.09 1.93
N LYS A 65 1.32 10.37 2.61
CA LYS A 65 1.34 10.78 4.03
C LYS A 65 1.99 9.73 4.91
N ILE A 66 1.63 8.45 4.76
CA ILE A 66 2.19 7.35 5.55
C ILE A 66 3.71 7.23 5.32
N LEU A 67 4.18 7.34 4.08
CA LEU A 67 5.59 7.23 3.76
C LEU A 67 6.42 8.42 4.28
N LEU A 68 5.83 9.61 4.38
CA LEU A 68 6.51 10.82 4.83
C LEU A 68 6.44 11.05 6.34
N GLU A 69 5.30 10.75 6.95
CA GLU A 69 4.99 11.06 8.35
C GLU A 69 4.96 9.81 9.24
N GLY A 70 5.06 8.62 8.66
CA GLY A 70 5.10 7.36 9.38
C GLY A 70 6.23 7.34 10.41
N LYS A 71 5.96 6.73 11.58
CA LYS A 71 6.96 6.62 12.65
C LYS A 71 8.23 5.96 12.11
N LYS A 72 9.36 6.67 12.17
CA LYS A 72 10.65 6.26 11.61
C LYS A 72 11.03 4.79 11.90
N SER A 73 10.89 4.37 13.16
CA SER A 73 11.20 2.99 13.57
C SER A 73 10.36 1.92 12.87
N ILE A 74 9.10 2.25 12.52
CA ILE A 74 8.21 1.34 11.77
C ILE A 74 8.63 1.30 10.30
N MET A 75 9.00 2.45 9.72
CA MET A 75 9.43 2.55 8.32
C MET A 75 10.75 1.81 8.09
N GLU A 76 11.70 1.95 9.01
CA GLU A 76 12.98 1.22 9.01
C GLU A 76 12.74 -0.28 9.17
N TYR A 77 11.90 -0.68 10.13
CA TYR A 77 11.54 -2.09 10.33
C TYR A 77 10.88 -2.71 9.09
N LYS A 78 9.98 -1.98 8.43
CA LYS A 78 9.34 -2.41 7.17
C LYS A 78 10.28 -2.33 5.96
N GLY A 79 11.46 -1.72 6.12
CA GLY A 79 12.50 -1.67 5.12
C GLY A 79 12.12 -0.90 3.86
N THR A 80 11.31 0.15 3.94
CA THR A 80 10.80 0.85 2.73
C THR A 80 11.85 1.69 2.01
N TRP A 81 13.02 1.92 2.61
CA TRP A 81 14.02 2.87 2.12
C TRP A 81 14.52 2.60 0.69
N HIS A 82 14.66 1.33 0.30
CA HIS A 82 15.15 0.93 -1.03
C HIS A 82 14.17 1.21 -2.19
N ILE A 83 12.92 1.58 -1.91
CA ILE A 83 11.90 1.85 -2.94
C ILE A 83 11.37 3.28 -2.95
N VAL A 84 11.52 4.04 -1.85
CA VAL A 84 10.85 5.34 -1.70
C VAL A 84 11.33 6.39 -2.71
N HIS A 85 12.55 6.26 -3.25
CA HIS A 85 13.07 7.13 -4.31
C HIS A 85 12.30 7.00 -5.63
N LYS A 86 11.61 5.88 -5.85
CA LYS A 86 10.70 5.66 -6.99
C LYS A 86 9.26 5.97 -6.61
N VAL A 87 8.81 5.45 -5.46
CA VAL A 87 7.40 5.50 -5.08
C VAL A 87 6.95 6.91 -4.71
N ILE A 88 7.72 7.67 -3.93
CA ILE A 88 7.30 9.01 -3.48
C ILE A 88 7.08 9.98 -4.66
N PRO A 89 7.99 10.10 -5.64
CA PRO A 89 7.75 10.94 -6.81
C PRO A 89 6.49 10.55 -7.58
N ALA A 90 6.28 9.25 -7.80
CA ALA A 90 5.11 8.75 -8.52
C ALA A 90 3.80 9.05 -7.78
N LEU A 91 3.75 8.83 -6.46
CA LEU A 91 2.57 9.15 -5.66
C LEU A 91 2.26 10.65 -5.64
N ARG A 92 3.28 11.52 -5.65
CA ARG A 92 3.08 12.98 -5.75
C ARG A 92 2.47 13.38 -7.09
N GLU A 93 2.97 12.80 -8.18
CA GLU A 93 2.44 13.02 -9.52
C GLU A 93 0.97 12.56 -9.59
N TRP A 94 0.69 11.33 -9.16
CA TRP A 94 -0.67 10.78 -9.23
C TRP A 94 -1.65 11.48 -8.29
N ALA A 95 -1.23 11.90 -7.09
CA ALA A 95 -2.07 12.70 -6.21
C ALA A 95 -2.49 14.02 -6.90
N LYS A 96 -1.55 14.70 -7.56
CA LYS A 96 -1.83 15.91 -8.34
C LYS A 96 -2.75 15.61 -9.53
N GLU A 97 -2.51 14.52 -10.26
CA GLU A 97 -3.37 14.11 -11.37
C GLU A 97 -4.81 13.84 -10.92
N GLN A 98 -5.00 13.19 -9.77
CA GLN A 98 -6.32 12.91 -9.21
C GLN A 98 -7.04 14.20 -8.81
N GLU A 99 -6.32 15.17 -8.24
CA GLU A 99 -6.85 16.51 -7.94
C GLU A 99 -7.23 17.29 -9.20
N ASP A 100 -6.40 17.23 -10.25
CA ASP A 100 -6.66 17.94 -11.51
C ASP A 100 -7.78 17.29 -12.35
N LYS A 101 -7.97 15.97 -12.22
CA LYS A 101 -9.12 15.23 -12.80
C LYS A 101 -10.40 15.36 -11.98
N GLY A 102 -10.33 15.90 -10.76
CA GLY A 102 -11.47 16.05 -9.85
C GLY A 102 -11.89 14.77 -9.13
N TYR A 103 -11.04 13.73 -9.12
CA TYR A 103 -11.30 12.50 -8.35
C TYR A 103 -11.19 12.74 -6.85
N VAL A 104 -10.31 13.66 -6.46
CA VAL A 104 -10.05 14.05 -5.07
C VAL A 104 -10.15 15.58 -4.97
N PRO A 105 -10.91 16.14 -4.01
CA PRO A 105 -10.93 17.58 -3.78
C PRO A 105 -9.55 18.12 -3.39
N LYS A 106 -9.17 19.31 -3.91
CA LYS A 106 -7.85 19.92 -3.65
C LYS A 106 -7.62 20.28 -2.18
N ASP A 107 -8.69 20.61 -1.48
CA ASP A 107 -8.72 20.94 -0.06
C ASP A 107 -8.88 19.71 0.85
N TRP A 108 -9.01 18.50 0.27
CA TRP A 108 -9.11 17.27 1.04
C TRP A 108 -7.84 17.02 1.85
N GLN A 109 -8.02 16.90 3.17
CA GLN A 109 -6.99 16.53 4.13
C GLN A 109 -6.97 15.03 4.31
N GLU A 110 -5.78 14.43 4.34
CA GLU A 110 -5.65 12.99 4.42
C GLU A 110 -6.17 12.46 5.76
N ARG A 111 -7.12 11.53 5.67
CA ARG A 111 -7.76 10.86 6.79
C ARG A 111 -8.21 9.48 6.37
N THR A 112 -8.62 8.64 7.33
CA THR A 112 -9.34 7.40 7.02
C THR A 112 -10.52 7.71 6.10
N LEU A 113 -10.67 6.89 5.05
CA LEU A 113 -11.76 7.02 4.08
C LEU A 113 -13.11 6.76 4.74
N ASP A 114 -14.17 7.26 4.12
CA ASP A 114 -15.53 7.14 4.67
C ASP A 114 -16.01 5.68 4.71
N GLU A 115 -15.58 4.85 3.76
CA GLU A 115 -15.94 3.43 3.67
C GLU A 115 -14.72 2.50 3.82
N ASP A 116 -13.96 2.59 4.92
CA ASP A 116 -12.81 1.69 5.17
C ASP A 116 -13.19 0.19 5.07
N PRO A 117 -12.46 -0.63 4.28
CA PRO A 117 -11.17 -0.38 3.60
C PRO A 117 -11.25 0.09 2.14
N PHE A 118 -12.42 0.49 1.67
CA PHE A 118 -12.71 0.75 0.27
C PHE A 118 -12.56 2.22 -0.11
N TYR A 119 -12.05 2.46 -1.32
CA TYR A 119 -12.03 3.78 -1.94
C TYR A 119 -13.30 4.00 -2.80
N PRO A 120 -13.75 5.24 -3.01
CA PRO A 120 -14.93 5.51 -3.85
C PRO A 120 -14.77 4.96 -5.27
N GLY A 121 -15.74 4.14 -5.71
CA GLY A 121 -15.74 3.53 -7.04
C GLY A 121 -14.98 2.20 -7.16
N TRP A 122 -14.51 1.62 -6.06
CA TRP A 122 -13.76 0.35 -6.08
C TRP A 122 -14.52 -0.82 -6.75
N GLU A 123 -15.85 -0.85 -6.66
CA GLU A 123 -16.70 -1.92 -7.22
C GLU A 123 -16.60 -2.02 -8.74
N GLU A 124 -16.44 -0.88 -9.42
CA GLU A 124 -16.26 -0.82 -10.87
C GLU A 124 -14.90 -1.42 -11.29
N HIS A 125 -13.89 -1.25 -10.42
CA HIS A 125 -12.53 -1.74 -10.65
C HIS A 125 -12.41 -3.23 -10.30
N TYR A 126 -13.15 -3.68 -9.28
CA TYR A 126 -13.13 -5.06 -8.78
C TYR A 126 -14.56 -5.64 -8.74
N PRO A 127 -15.15 -5.95 -9.91
CA PRO A 127 -16.52 -6.44 -9.98
C PRO A 127 -16.65 -7.76 -9.24
N MET A 128 -17.44 -7.78 -8.17
CA MET A 128 -17.77 -9.01 -7.46
C MET A 128 -18.67 -9.86 -8.36
N HIS A 129 -18.13 -10.95 -8.90
CA HIS A 129 -18.94 -11.95 -9.57
C HIS A 129 -19.78 -12.67 -8.51
N THR A 130 -21.10 -12.58 -8.66
CA THR A 130 -22.08 -13.29 -7.83
C THR A 130 -22.35 -14.68 -8.35
#